data_AF-A0A2U1SSR4-F1
#
_entry.id   AF-A0A2U1SSR4-F1
#
_cell.length_a   1.000
_cell.length_b   1.000
_cell.length_c   1.000
_cell.angle_alpha   90.00
_cell.angle_beta   90.00
_cell.angle_gamma   90.00
#
_symmetry.space_group_name_H-M   'P 1'
#
loop_
_entity.id
_entity.type
_entity.pdbx_description
1 polymer ?
#
loop_
_entity_poly.entity_id
_entity_poly.type
_entity_poly.pdbx_seq_one_letter_code
_entity_poly.pdbx_strand_id
1 'polypeptide(L)'
;MFGLFSAIGDVLTFAADHRFAVLALLCAAGGLAARAYIPVAGAPIGKALFAAAIGLGCFDGGYSLRARQDRSAELRAQVDALQEDIRAANEVASAAKARIETAERQRAADQRKVADYAKMLAKSGDCPLSRDDARRLRDIGR
;
A
#
# COMPACT_ATOMS: atom_id res chain seq x y z
N MET A 1 -13.89 17.25 -20.37
CA MET A 1 -12.74 17.16 -21.32
C MET A 1 -11.58 16.29 -20.82
N PHE A 2 -11.58 15.80 -19.57
CA PHE A 2 -10.50 14.94 -19.04
C PHE A 2 -10.65 13.42 -19.33
N GLY A 3 -11.86 12.93 -19.63
CA GLY A 3 -12.08 11.49 -19.88
C GLY A 3 -11.57 10.97 -21.23
N LEU A 4 -11.52 11.82 -22.26
CA LEU A 4 -11.11 11.40 -23.61
C LEU A 4 -9.60 11.14 -23.69
N PHE A 5 -8.79 11.94 -22.98
CA PHE A 5 -7.34 11.76 -22.91
C PHE A 5 -6.94 10.51 -22.13
N SER A 6 -7.70 10.16 -21.08
CA SER A 6 -7.50 8.89 -20.36
C SER A 6 -7.75 7.69 -21.28
N ALA A 7 -8.90 7.68 -21.97
CA ALA A 7 -9.27 6.58 -22.85
C ALA A 7 -8.30 6.40 -24.04
N ILE A 8 -7.78 7.51 -24.60
CA ILE A 8 -6.75 7.44 -25.65
C ILE A 8 -5.43 6.88 -25.09
N GLY A 9 -5.05 7.26 -23.86
CA GLY A 9 -3.88 6.71 -23.18
C GLY A 9 -3.98 5.20 -22.96
N ASP A 10 -5.16 4.73 -22.54
CA ASP A 10 -5.44 3.30 -22.30
C ASP A 10 -5.44 2.49 -23.61
N VAL A 11 -5.96 3.05 -24.71
CA VAL A 11 -5.94 2.39 -26.03
C VAL A 11 -4.53 2.35 -26.61
N LEU A 12 -3.74 3.41 -26.45
CA LEU A 12 -2.36 3.46 -26.92
C LEU A 12 -1.44 2.53 -26.12
N THR A 13 -1.64 2.42 -24.81
CA THR A 13 -0.92 1.44 -23.98
C THR A 13 -1.34 0.01 -24.30
N PHE A 14 -2.63 -0.25 -24.52
CA PHE A 14 -3.11 -1.55 -24.98
C PHE A 14 -2.50 -1.92 -26.34
N ALA A 15 -2.48 -0.99 -27.30
CA ALA A 15 -1.88 -1.19 -28.62
C ALA A 15 -0.35 -1.37 -28.55
N ALA A 16 0.33 -0.66 -27.64
CA ALA A 16 1.76 -0.82 -27.41
C ALA A 16 2.10 -2.19 -26.77
N ASP A 17 1.26 -2.64 -25.82
CA ASP A 17 1.42 -3.92 -25.11
C ASP A 17 1.05 -5.13 -25.99
N HIS A 18 0.18 -4.96 -27.00
CA HIS A 18 -0.30 -6.07 -27.86
C HIS A 18 0.11 -5.92 -29.33
N ARG A 19 1.04 -5.00 -29.66
CA ARG A 19 1.49 -4.76 -31.04
C ARG A 19 1.99 -6.02 -31.73
N PHE A 20 2.64 -6.93 -30.98
CA PHE A 20 3.16 -8.18 -31.52
C PHE A 20 2.07 -9.24 -31.69
N ALA A 21 1.09 -9.31 -30.79
CA ALA A 21 -0.13 -10.11 -31.00
C ALA A 21 -0.92 -9.66 -32.24
N VAL A 22 -1.08 -8.35 -32.46
CA VAL A 22 -1.76 -7.81 -33.65
C VAL A 22 -0.98 -8.17 -34.93
N LEU A 23 0.34 -8.01 -34.93
CA LEU A 23 1.19 -8.39 -36.05
C LEU A 23 1.16 -9.91 -36.30
N ALA A 24 1.15 -10.74 -35.26
CA ALA A 24 1.03 -12.18 -35.38
C ALA A 24 -0.30 -12.60 -36.04
N LEU A 25 -1.41 -11.96 -35.64
CA LEU A 25 -2.73 -12.21 -36.21
C LEU A 25 -2.79 -11.79 -37.68
N LEU A 26 -2.17 -10.65 -38.01
CA LEU A 26 -2.07 -10.15 -39.38
C LEU A 26 -1.22 -11.08 -40.26
N CYS A 27 -0.11 -11.61 -39.73
CA CYS A 27 0.71 -12.62 -40.41
C CYS A 27 -0.05 -13.94 -40.62
N ALA A 28 -0.81 -14.41 -39.63
CA ALA A 28 -1.62 -15.62 -39.77
C ALA A 28 -2.72 -15.46 -40.83
N ALA A 29 -3.43 -14.32 -40.83
CA ALA A 29 -4.43 -13.98 -41.84
C ALA A 29 -3.80 -13.85 -43.24
N GLY A 30 -2.65 -13.19 -43.34
CA GLY A 30 -1.87 -13.09 -44.58
C GLY A 30 -1.38 -14.45 -45.09
N GLY A 31 -1.03 -15.38 -44.19
CA GLY A 31 -0.62 -16.74 -44.54
C GLY A 31 -1.76 -17.57 -45.13
N LEU A 32 -2.97 -17.43 -44.58
CA LEU A 32 -4.20 -18.04 -45.13
C LEU A 32 -4.54 -17.45 -46.50
N ALA A 33 -4.50 -16.12 -46.64
CA ALA A 33 -4.76 -15.44 -47.89
C ALA A 33 -3.72 -15.81 -48.97
N ALA A 34 -2.44 -15.85 -48.63
CA ALA A 34 -1.38 -16.27 -49.56
C ALA A 34 -1.62 -17.68 -50.11
N ARG A 35 -2.09 -18.61 -49.27
CA ARG A 35 -2.41 -19.98 -49.68
C ARG A 35 -3.66 -20.07 -50.55
N ALA A 36 -4.64 -19.19 -50.36
CA ALA A 36 -5.89 -19.18 -51.12
C ALA A 36 -5.77 -18.47 -52.48
N TYR A 37 -4.99 -17.39 -52.56
CA TYR A 37 -4.97 -16.49 -53.73
C TYR A 37 -3.70 -16.61 -54.59
N ILE A 38 -2.63 -17.28 -54.14
CA ILE A 38 -1.37 -17.42 -54.89
C ILE A 38 -1.14 -18.89 -55.28
N PRO A 39 -1.38 -19.28 -56.54
CA PRO A 39 -1.44 -20.69 -56.95
C PRO A 39 -0.08 -21.41 -56.99
N VAL A 40 1.03 -20.69 -57.17
CA VAL A 40 2.37 -21.30 -57.36
C VAL A 40 3.29 -21.11 -56.15
N ALA A 41 3.21 -19.94 -55.49
CA ALA A 41 4.07 -19.59 -54.35
C ALA A 41 3.31 -19.44 -53.01
N GLY A 42 1.99 -19.66 -52.99
CA GLY A 42 1.18 -19.46 -51.78
C GLY A 42 1.54 -20.40 -50.63
N ALA A 43 1.96 -21.63 -50.93
CA ALA A 43 2.35 -22.61 -49.92
C ALA A 43 3.64 -22.25 -49.16
N PRO A 44 4.78 -21.90 -49.81
CA PRO A 44 5.98 -21.47 -49.08
C PRO A 44 5.79 -20.12 -48.37
N ILE A 45 5.10 -19.16 -49.01
CA ILE A 45 4.82 -17.84 -48.41
C ILE A 45 3.92 -17.98 -47.18
N GLY A 46 2.86 -18.80 -47.28
CA GLY A 46 1.98 -19.08 -46.15
C GLY A 46 2.72 -19.71 -44.97
N LYS A 47 3.60 -20.70 -45.22
CA LYS A 47 4.41 -21.32 -44.16
C LYS A 47 5.34 -20.31 -43.47
N ALA A 48 5.99 -19.42 -44.22
CA ALA A 48 6.84 -18.38 -43.66
C ALA A 48 6.06 -17.40 -42.78
N LEU A 49 4.87 -16.98 -43.23
CA LEU A 49 3.99 -16.09 -42.48
C LEU A 49 3.43 -16.75 -41.21
N PHE A 50 3.09 -18.03 -41.26
CA PHE A 50 2.68 -18.78 -40.07
C PHE A 50 3.83 -18.95 -39.07
N ALA A 51 5.05 -19.24 -39.54
CA ALA A 51 6.22 -19.32 -38.67
C ALA A 51 6.52 -17.98 -37.98
N ALA A 52 6.38 -16.87 -38.72
CA ALA A 52 6.51 -15.53 -38.16
C ALA A 52 5.42 -15.23 -37.11
N ALA A 53 4.17 -15.62 -37.38
CA ALA A 53 3.06 -15.46 -36.43
C ALA A 53 3.31 -16.22 -35.11
N ILE A 54 3.79 -17.46 -35.19
CA ILE A 54 4.13 -18.27 -34.00
C ILE A 54 5.29 -17.62 -33.23
N GLY A 55 6.35 -17.21 -33.93
CA GLY A 55 7.51 -16.55 -33.30
C GLY A 55 7.13 -15.26 -32.57
N LEU A 56 6.31 -14.41 -33.20
CA LEU A 56 5.80 -13.18 -32.60
C LEU A 56 4.88 -13.47 -31.41
N GLY A 57 4.01 -14.47 -31.50
CA GLY A 57 3.13 -14.88 -30.40
C GLY A 57 3.90 -15.40 -29.19
N CYS A 58 4.93 -16.22 -29.40
CA CYS A 58 5.80 -16.71 -28.33
C CYS A 58 6.62 -15.57 -27.69
N PHE A 59 7.11 -14.62 -28.49
CA PHE A 59 7.84 -13.46 -28.00
C PHE A 59 6.94 -12.58 -27.11
N ASP A 60 5.74 -12.26 -27.56
CA ASP A 60 4.77 -11.44 -26.82
C ASP A 60 4.28 -12.15 -25.54
N GLY A 61 3.97 -13.45 -25.65
CA GLY A 61 3.59 -14.28 -24.50
C GLY A 61 4.69 -14.38 -23.45
N GLY A 62 5.96 -14.52 -23.86
CA GLY A 62 7.09 -14.61 -22.96
C GLY A 62 7.36 -13.30 -22.19
N TYR A 63 7.34 -12.16 -22.89
CA TYR A 63 7.56 -10.84 -22.26
C TYR A 63 6.42 -10.46 -21.32
N SER A 64 5.17 -10.70 -21.72
CA SER A 64 4.01 -10.40 -20.87
C SER A 64 3.96 -11.24 -19.60
N LEU A 65 4.38 -12.51 -19.64
CA LEU A 65 4.52 -13.36 -18.45
C LEU A 65 5.58 -12.83 -17.49
N ARG A 66 6.75 -12.42 -18.01
CA ARG A 66 7.84 -11.88 -17.20
C ARG A 66 7.45 -10.55 -16.55
N ALA A 67 6.83 -9.65 -17.31
CA ALA A 67 6.33 -8.38 -16.79
C ALA A 67 5.28 -8.57 -15.67
N ARG A 68 4.42 -9.59 -15.77
CA ARG A 68 3.46 -9.93 -14.71
C ARG A 68 4.15 -10.46 -13.44
N GLN A 69 5.19 -11.27 -13.60
CA GLN A 69 5.98 -11.76 -12.47
C GLN A 69 6.69 -10.60 -11.75
N ASP A 70 7.30 -9.69 -12.49
CA ASP A 70 8.00 -8.53 -11.93
C ASP A 70 7.04 -7.61 -11.17
N ARG A 71 5.86 -7.30 -11.74
CA ARG A 71 4.81 -6.53 -11.03
C ARG A 71 4.33 -7.23 -9.76
N SER A 72 4.21 -8.55 -9.78
CA SER A 72 3.79 -9.30 -8.58
C SER A 72 4.86 -9.28 -7.48
N ALA A 73 6.14 -9.27 -7.84
CA ALA A 73 7.25 -9.13 -6.90
C ALA A 73 7.29 -7.72 -6.30
N GLU A 74 7.08 -6.69 -7.13
CA GLU A 74 6.98 -5.30 -6.70
C GLU A 74 5.80 -5.08 -5.73
N LEU A 75 4.61 -5.61 -6.07
CA LEU A 75 3.44 -5.54 -5.18
C LEU A 75 3.68 -6.22 -3.84
N ARG A 76 4.38 -7.37 -3.82
CA ARG A 76 4.75 -8.04 -2.57
C ARG A 76 5.69 -7.19 -1.73
N ALA A 77 6.71 -6.59 -2.35
CA ALA A 77 7.62 -5.69 -1.65
C ALA A 77 6.90 -4.47 -1.05
N GLN A 78 5.91 -3.92 -1.77
CA GLN A 78 5.09 -2.81 -1.24
C GLN A 78 4.22 -3.25 -0.05
N VAL A 79 3.63 -4.45 -0.12
CA VAL A 79 2.84 -5.01 1.00
C VAL A 79 3.72 -5.25 2.22
N ASP A 80 4.91 -5.81 2.04
CA ASP A 80 5.85 -6.07 3.14
C ASP A 80 6.29 -4.77 3.81
N ALA A 81 6.63 -3.73 3.02
CA ALA A 81 6.95 -2.41 3.54
C ALA A 81 5.80 -1.79 4.34
N LEU A 82 4.57 -1.85 3.82
CA LEU A 82 3.38 -1.35 4.53
C LEU A 82 3.11 -2.11 5.82
N GLN A 83 3.34 -3.42 5.86
CA GLN A 83 3.20 -4.20 7.09
C GLN A 83 4.23 -3.80 8.14
N GLU A 84 5.45 -3.49 7.73
CA GLU A 84 6.50 -3.00 8.63
C GLU A 84 6.13 -1.65 9.23
N ASP A 85 5.63 -0.71 8.40
CA ASP A 85 5.12 0.59 8.86
C ASP A 85 3.96 0.43 9.85
N ILE A 86 3.03 -0.48 9.59
CA ILE A 86 1.91 -0.77 10.51
C ILE A 86 2.43 -1.32 11.84
N ARG A 87 3.44 -2.21 11.83
CA ARG A 87 4.05 -2.72 13.06
C ARG A 87 4.71 -1.60 13.86
N ALA A 88 5.51 -0.76 13.21
CA ALA A 88 6.14 0.38 13.86
C ALA A 88 5.09 1.35 14.45
N ALA A 89 4.03 1.65 13.70
CA ALA A 89 2.93 2.49 14.18
C ALA A 89 2.21 1.88 15.40
N ASN A 90 1.98 0.57 15.40
CA ASN A 90 1.35 -0.13 16.52
C ASN A 90 2.25 -0.15 17.76
N GLU A 91 3.56 -0.30 17.60
CA GLU A 91 4.52 -0.20 18.72
C GLU A 91 4.47 1.19 19.35
N VAL A 92 4.51 2.25 18.53
CA VAL A 92 4.37 3.63 19.03
C VAL A 92 3.02 3.85 19.72
N ALA A 93 1.92 3.36 19.14
CA ALA A 93 0.59 3.47 19.74
C ALA A 93 0.48 2.73 21.07
N SER A 94 1.06 1.53 21.19
CA SER A 94 1.09 0.76 22.43
C SER A 94 1.92 1.45 23.51
N ALA A 95 3.09 2.00 23.16
CA ALA A 95 3.90 2.80 24.07
C ALA A 95 3.18 4.06 24.54
N ALA A 96 2.44 4.74 23.65
CA ALA A 96 1.63 5.90 23.99
C ALA A 96 0.48 5.53 24.95
N LYS A 97 -0.22 4.42 24.70
CA LYS A 97 -1.26 3.90 25.61
C LYS A 97 -0.69 3.59 26.99
N ALA A 98 0.45 2.91 27.07
CA ALA A 98 1.10 2.62 28.34
C ALA A 98 1.45 3.89 29.12
N ARG A 99 1.93 4.94 28.44
CA ARG A 99 2.20 6.25 29.06
C ARG A 99 0.92 6.90 29.60
N ILE A 100 -0.18 6.86 28.84
CA ILE A 100 -1.47 7.39 29.29
C ILE A 100 -1.95 6.64 30.52
N GLU A 101 -1.94 5.31 30.52
CA GLU A 101 -2.34 4.51 31.68
C GLU A 101 -1.49 4.83 32.92
N THR A 102 -0.16 5.00 32.76
CA THR A 102 0.69 5.38 33.89
C THR A 102 0.36 6.78 34.42
N ALA A 103 0.09 7.74 33.54
CA ALA A 103 -0.28 9.10 33.92
C ALA A 103 -1.66 9.14 34.60
N GLU A 104 -2.63 8.33 34.14
CA GLU A 104 -3.93 8.20 34.79
C GLU A 104 -3.83 7.59 36.18
N ARG A 105 -3.01 6.54 36.36
CA ARG A 105 -2.75 5.94 37.68
C ARG A 105 -2.09 6.94 38.63
N GLN A 106 -1.12 7.72 38.16
CA GLN A 106 -0.49 8.78 38.94
C GLN A 106 -1.50 9.86 39.33
N ARG A 107 -2.28 10.37 38.37
CA ARG A 107 -3.36 11.35 38.64
C ARG A 107 -4.35 10.83 39.67
N ALA A 108 -4.79 9.57 39.56
CA ALA A 108 -5.70 8.98 40.53
C ALA A 108 -5.07 8.85 41.93
N ALA A 109 -3.77 8.52 42.01
CA ALA A 109 -3.05 8.48 43.28
C ALA A 109 -2.92 9.87 43.91
N ASP A 110 -2.61 10.90 43.12
CA ASP A 110 -2.45 12.27 43.62
C ASP A 110 -3.80 12.87 44.02
N GLN A 111 -4.88 12.58 43.29
CA GLN A 111 -6.24 12.94 43.71
C GLN A 111 -6.61 12.32 45.06
N ARG A 112 -6.24 11.06 45.31
CA ARG A 112 -6.47 10.42 46.62
C ARG A 112 -5.68 11.11 47.72
N LYS A 113 -4.39 11.42 47.50
CA LYS A 113 -3.56 12.16 48.46
C LYS A 113 -4.17 13.53 48.79
N VAL A 114 -4.63 14.27 47.78
CA VAL A 114 -5.28 15.58 47.98
C VAL A 114 -6.58 15.44 48.77
N ALA A 115 -7.40 14.44 48.45
CA ALA A 115 -8.65 14.19 49.17
C ALA A 115 -8.42 13.80 50.64
N ASP A 116 -7.40 12.98 50.91
CA ASP A 116 -7.02 12.61 52.27
C ASP A 116 -6.46 13.81 53.05
N TYR A 117 -5.69 14.67 52.39
CA TYR A 117 -5.20 15.92 52.97
C TYR A 117 -6.35 16.88 53.32
N ALA A 118 -7.33 17.02 52.41
CA ALA A 118 -8.52 17.83 52.65
C ALA A 118 -9.34 17.31 53.85
N LYS A 119 -9.46 15.99 54.01
CA LYS A 119 -10.11 15.38 55.19
C LYS A 119 -9.33 15.62 56.48
N MET A 120 -8.00 15.61 56.45
CA MET A 120 -7.17 15.96 57.60
C MET A 120 -7.38 17.41 58.02
N LEU A 121 -7.31 18.34 57.06
CA LEU A 121 -7.56 19.77 57.29
C LEU A 121 -8.94 20.05 57.89
N ALA A 122 -9.98 19.38 57.38
CA ALA A 122 -11.35 19.51 57.90
C ALA A 122 -11.50 19.03 59.35
N LYS A 123 -10.66 18.10 59.82
CA LYS A 123 -10.66 17.63 61.21
C LYS A 123 -9.88 18.53 62.17
N SER A 124 -8.87 19.24 61.66
CA SER A 124 -8.01 20.11 62.48
C SER A 124 -8.66 21.45 62.87
N GLY A 125 -9.76 21.87 62.23
CA GLY A 125 -10.55 23.04 62.68
C GLY A 125 -9.91 24.42 62.46
N ASP A 126 -8.64 24.48 62.03
CA ASP A 126 -7.92 25.72 61.79
C ASP A 126 -8.12 26.26 60.37
N CYS A 127 -8.73 27.45 60.27
CA CYS A 127 -8.77 28.29 59.07
C CYS A 127 -7.67 29.35 59.22
N PRO A 128 -6.41 29.12 58.77
CA PRO A 128 -6.04 29.02 57.35
C PRO A 128 -4.96 27.96 57.05
N LEU A 129 -4.82 27.59 55.77
CA LEU A 129 -3.74 26.69 55.28
C LEU A 129 -2.36 27.15 55.78
N SER A 130 -1.64 26.30 56.51
CA SER A 130 -0.29 26.61 56.98
C SER A 130 0.71 26.68 55.81
N ARG A 131 1.80 27.43 55.97
CA ARG A 131 2.92 27.44 54.98
C ARG A 131 3.48 26.04 54.71
N ASP A 132 3.42 25.15 55.69
CA ASP A 132 3.86 23.77 55.54
C ASP A 132 2.86 22.93 54.72
N ASP A 133 1.56 23.21 54.83
CA ASP A 133 0.52 22.58 54.00
C ASP A 133 0.64 23.00 52.54
N ALA A 134 0.93 24.29 52.30
CA ALA A 134 1.19 24.81 50.97
C ALA A 134 2.45 24.19 50.34
N ARG A 135 3.48 23.87 51.13
CA ARG A 135 4.66 23.13 50.66
C ARG A 135 4.30 21.70 50.26
N ARG A 136 3.56 20.98 51.12
CA ARG A 136 3.15 19.59 50.84
C ARG A 136 2.25 19.47 49.61
N LEU A 137 1.32 20.39 49.41
CA LEU A 137 0.48 20.42 48.19
C LEU A 137 1.29 20.76 46.94
N ARG A 138 2.31 21.64 47.05
CA ARG A 138 3.22 21.96 45.95
C ARG A 138 4.08 20.76 45.55
N ASP A 139 4.50 19.95 46.52
CA ASP A 139 5.28 18.73 46.26
C ASP A 139 4.43 17.59 45.67
N ILE A 140 3.11 17.57 45.90
CA ILE A 140 2.18 16.63 45.26
C ILE A 140 1.86 17.04 43.80
N GLY A 141 1.90 18.34 43.49
CA GLY A 141 1.62 18.87 42.14
C GLY A 141 2.83 18.91 41.19
N ARG A 142 3.97 18.34 41.58
CA ARG A 142 5.24 18.38 40.85
C ARG A 142 5.59 17.00 40.30
#